data_AF-A0A6M1ZB66-F1
#
_entry.id   AF-A0A6M1ZB66-F1
#
_cell.length_a   1.000
_cell.length_b   1.000
_cell.length_c   1.000
_cell.angle_alpha   90.00
_cell.angle_beta   90.00
_cell.angle_gamma   90.00
#
_symmetry.space_group_name_H-M   'P 1'
#
loop_
_entity.id
_entity.type
_entity.pdbx_description
1 polymer ?
#
loop_
_entity_poly.entity_id
_entity_poly.type
_entity_poly.pdbx_seq_one_letter_code
_entity_poly.pdbx_strand_id
1 'polypeptide(L)' 'MDNNNDLQRKVAILESKLDQVESELSYIHNLLLDCGFPEGVKTLKMTIEELLSEVDFDPKKLPPEAGGSTQTFDFF' A
#
# COMPACT_ATOMS: atom_id res chain seq x y z
N MET A 1 -29.53 -26.08 -5.30
CA MET A 1 -28.93 -25.94 -3.94
C MET A 1 -27.56 -25.26 -4.00
N ASP A 2 -27.22 -24.66 -5.15
CA ASP A 2 -25.83 -24.39 -5.54
C ASP A 2 -25.35 -22.99 -5.13
N ASN A 3 -26.29 -22.05 -4.99
CA ASN A 3 -25.99 -20.66 -4.64
C ASN A 3 -25.39 -20.50 -3.23
N ASN A 4 -25.71 -21.40 -2.30
CA ASN A 4 -25.16 -21.36 -0.94
C ASN A 4 -23.70 -21.84 -0.91
N ASN A 5 -23.38 -22.87 -1.69
CA ASN A 5 -22.01 -23.37 -1.83
C ASN A 5 -21.11 -22.33 -2.54
N ASP A 6 -21.63 -21.63 -3.55
CA ASP A 6 -20.89 -20.58 -4.24
C ASP A 6 -20.61 -19.37 -3.33
N LEU A 7 -21.57 -18.99 -2.48
CA LEU A 7 -21.38 -17.93 -1.49
C LEU A 7 -20.36 -18.34 -0.43
N GLN A 8 -20.44 -19.55 0.10
CA GLN A 8 -19.45 -20.08 1.05
C GLN A 8 -18.04 -20.11 0.47
N ARG A 9 -17.90 -20.51 -0.80
CA ARG A 9 -16.62 -20.47 -1.51
C ARG A 9 -16.08 -19.05 -1.64
N LYS A 10 -16.93 -18.09 -1.98
CA LYS A 10 -16.54 -16.67 -2.05
C LYS A 10 -16.09 -16.14 -0.70
N VAL A 11 -16.81 -16.47 0.37
CA VAL A 11 -16.43 -16.10 1.74
C VAL A 11 -15.05 -16.64 2.08
N ALA A 12 -14.81 -17.94 1.89
CA ALA A 12 -13.50 -18.53 2.18
C ALA A 12 -12.34 -17.89 1.39
N ILE A 13 -12.58 -17.52 0.12
CA ILE A 13 -11.59 -16.81 -0.69
C ILE A 13 -11.33 -15.40 -0.13
N LEU A 14 -12.37 -14.69 0.27
CA LEU A 14 -12.24 -13.34 0.83
C LEU A 14 -11.56 -13.36 2.19
N GLU A 15 -11.85 -14.34 3.04
CA GLU A 15 -11.18 -14.55 4.33
C GLU A 15 -9.69 -14.81 4.12
N SER A 16 -9.32 -15.73 3.23
CA SER A 16 -7.90 -15.98 2.94
C SER A 16 -7.17 -14.75 2.40
N LYS A 17 -7.84 -13.92 1.60
CA LYS A 17 -7.25 -12.66 1.11
C LYS A 17 -7.11 -11.64 2.23
N LEU A 18 -8.09 -11.56 3.13
CA LEU A 18 -8.03 -10.67 4.27
C LEU A 18 -6.86 -11.05 5.18
N ASP A 19 -6.73 -12.33 5.52
CA ASP A 19 -5.63 -12.86 6.34
C ASP A 19 -4.26 -12.51 5.73
N GLN A 20 -4.13 -12.65 4.40
CA GLN A 20 -2.90 -12.27 3.70
C GLN A 20 -2.61 -10.78 3.83
N VAL A 21 -3.60 -9.92 3.55
CA VAL A 21 -3.43 -8.45 3.62
C VAL A 21 -3.10 -8.00 5.05
N GLU A 22 -3.73 -8.58 6.06
CA GLU A 22 -3.45 -8.28 7.45
C GLU A 22 -2.02 -8.71 7.85
N SER A 23 -1.57 -9.86 7.37
CA SER A 23 -0.20 -10.34 7.59
C SER A 23 0.83 -9.42 6.93
N GLU A 24 0.63 -9.04 5.68
CA GLU A 24 1.52 -8.12 4.95
C GLU A 24 1.55 -6.73 5.59
N LEU A 25 0.39 -6.20 5.98
CA LEU A 25 0.29 -4.91 6.67
C LEU A 25 1.02 -4.94 8.01
N SER A 26 0.89 -6.03 8.77
CA SER A 26 1.58 -6.22 10.04
C SER A 26 3.09 -6.31 9.86
N TYR A 27 3.54 -7.03 8.83
CA TYR A 27 4.96 -7.10 8.48
C TYR A 27 5.54 -5.72 8.14
N ILE A 28 4.86 -4.95 7.28
CA ILE A 28 5.28 -3.59 6.93
C ILE A 28 5.28 -2.68 8.16
N HIS A 29 4.25 -2.77 9.02
CA HIS A 29 4.18 -1.98 10.24
C HIS A 29 5.40 -2.25 11.15
N ASN A 30 5.73 -3.52 11.38
CA ASN A 30 6.89 -3.89 12.19
C ASN A 30 8.22 -3.43 11.56
N LEU A 31 8.36 -3.58 10.24
CA LEU A 31 9.54 -3.08 9.53
C LEU A 31 9.70 -1.56 9.71
N LEU A 32 8.60 -0.81 9.68
CA LEU A 32 8.63 0.64 9.88
C LEU A 32 8.98 1.02 11.32
N LEU A 33 8.50 0.26 12.31
CA LEU A 33 8.95 0.42 13.71
C LEU A 33 10.47 0.23 13.82
N ASP A 34 11.02 -0.80 13.19
CA ASP A 34 12.46 -1.08 13.17
C ASP A 34 13.26 0.01 12.44
N CYS A 35 12.67 0.66 11.43
CA CYS A 35 13.25 1.83 10.75
C CYS A 35 13.14 3.13 11.54
N GLY A 36 12.49 3.14 12.72
CA GLY A 36 12.37 4.31 13.58
C GLY A 36 11.09 5.13 13.39
N PHE A 37 10.07 4.59 12.72
CA PHE A 37 8.73 5.19 12.65
C PHE A 37 7.86 4.64 13.80
N PRO A 38 7.65 5.37 14.92
CA PRO A 38 7.13 4.80 16.16
C PRO A 38 5.66 4.36 16.11
N GLU A 39 4.88 4.79 15.11
CA GLU A 39 3.52 4.28 14.85
C GLU A 39 3.42 3.61 13.46
N GLY A 40 4.55 3.15 12.94
CA GLY A 40 4.69 2.50 11.64
C GLY A 40 4.12 3.35 10.50
N VAL A 41 3.12 2.80 9.80
CA VAL A 41 2.48 3.41 8.62
C VAL A 41 1.90 4.79 8.93
N LYS A 42 1.37 5.02 10.13
CA LYS A 42 0.76 6.31 10.48
C LYS A 42 1.81 7.43 10.52
N THR A 43 2.91 7.21 11.23
CA THR A 43 4.02 8.18 11.29
C THR A 43 4.72 8.34 9.94
N LEU A 44 4.88 7.26 9.16
CA LEU A 44 5.39 7.36 7.80
C LEU A 44 4.52 8.27 6.93
N LYS A 45 3.20 8.08 6.97
CA LYS A 45 2.25 8.90 6.23
C LYS A 45 2.37 10.38 6.62
N MET A 46 2.41 10.69 7.91
CA MET A 46 2.58 12.07 8.38
C MET A 46 3.87 12.70 7.87
N THR A 47 5.00 11.99 7.97
CA THR A 47 6.28 12.47 7.45
C THR A 47 6.23 12.72 5.93
N ILE A 48 5.59 11.84 5.16
CA ILE A 48 5.42 12.04 3.71
C ILE A 48 4.53 13.26 3.44
N GLU A 49 3.42 13.42 4.15
CA GLU A 49 2.52 14.57 4.00
C GLU A 49 3.23 15.89 4.35
N GLU A 50 4.04 15.91 5.41
CA GLU A 50 4.88 17.05 5.79
C GLU A 50 5.89 17.37 4.68
N LEU A 51 6.65 16.38 4.21
CA LEU A 51 7.62 16.55 3.11
C LEU A 51 6.95 17.08 1.83
N LEU A 52 5.78 16.55 1.46
CA LEU A 52 5.03 17.01 0.30
C LEU A 52 4.41 18.40 0.49
N SER A 53 4.20 18.85 1.73
CA SER A 53 3.71 20.19 2.03
C SER A 53 4.82 21.25 2.07
N GLU A 54 6.03 20.86 2.47
CA GLU A 54 7.23 21.73 2.48
C GLU A 54 7.82 21.91 1.09
N VAL A 55 7.71 20.87 0.26
CA VAL A 55 7.96 20.97 -1.17
C VAL A 55 6.71 21.57 -1.79
N ASP A 56 6.73 22.87 -2.12
CA ASP A 56 5.87 23.37 -3.21
C ASP A 56 6.13 22.45 -4.41
N PHE A 57 5.30 21.41 -4.56
CA PHE A 57 5.46 20.41 -5.60
C PHE A 57 5.07 21.08 -6.90
N ASP A 58 6.02 21.81 -7.48
CA ASP A 58 5.91 22.33 -8.82
C ASP A 58 6.27 21.17 -9.75
N PRO A 59 5.29 20.52 -10.40
CA PRO A 59 5.55 19.38 -11.28
C PRO A 59 6.48 19.73 -12.45
N LYS A 60 6.83 21.02 -12.65
CA LYS A 60 7.79 21.50 -13.65
C LYS A 60 9.24 21.57 -13.16
N LYS A 61 9.53 21.36 -11.87
CA LYS A 61 10.89 21.39 -11.30
C LYS A 61 11.56 20.02 -11.18
N LEU A 62 10.87 18.94 -11.58
CA LEU A 62 11.49 17.63 -11.73
C LEU A 62 12.62 17.73 -12.77
N PRO A 63 13.85 17.29 -12.48
CA PRO A 63 14.88 17.20 -13.51
C PRO A 63 14.35 16.31 -14.66
N PRO A 64 14.66 16.65 -15.92
CA PRO A 64 14.11 15.98 -17.11
C PRO A 64 14.44 14.47 -17.21
N GLU A 65 15.22 13.92 -16.27
CA GLU A 65 15.70 12.54 -16.25
C GLU A 65 14.77 11.57 -15.51
N ALA A 66 13.70 12.02 -14.84
CA ALA A 66 12.70 11.13 -14.24
C ALA A 66 11.64 10.68 -15.26
N GLY A 67 12.07 10.37 -16.49
CA GLY A 67 11.30 9.59 -17.47
C GLY A 67 11.29 8.11 -17.09
N GLY A 68 10.79 7.79 -15.91
CA GLY A 68 10.50 6.41 -15.52
C GLY A 68 9.15 6.04 -16.09
N SER A 69 9.15 5.29 -17.18
CA SER A 69 7.98 4.65 -17.78
C SER A 69 6.97 4.23 -16.69
N THR A 70 5.75 4.77 -16.73
CA THR A 70 4.61 4.11 -16.08
C THR A 70 4.45 2.76 -16.75
N GLN A 71 5.13 1.74 -16.24
CA GLN A 71 4.79 0.36 -16.52
C GLN A 71 3.40 0.17 -15.93
N THR A 72 2.41 0.14 -16.80
CA THR A 72 1.09 -0.41 -16.49
C THR A 72 1.32 -1.84 -16.03
N PHE A 73 1.15 -2.10 -14.73
CA PHE A 73 1.07 -3.46 -14.22
C PHE A 73 -0.25 -4.06 -14.74
N ASP A 74 -0.16 -4.79 -15.86
CA ASP A 74 -1.23 -5.66 -16.32
C ASP A 74 -1.30 -6.86 -15.36
N PHE A 75 -2.18 -6.78 -14.37
CA PHE A 75 -2.58 -7.92 -13.55
C PHE A 75 -3.42 -8.85 -14.44
N PHE A 76 -2.78 -9.89 -14.99
CA PHE A 76 -3.43 -11.06 -15.58
C PHE A 76 -4.20 -11.87 -14.52
#